data_AF-A0A8D2AZ43-F1
#
_entry.id   AF-A0A8D2AZ43-F1
#
_cell.length_a   1.000
_cell.length_b   1.000
_cell.length_c   1.000
_cell.angle_alpha   90.00
_cell.angle_beta   90.00
_cell.angle_gamma   90.00
#
_symmetry.space_group_name_H-M   'P 1'
#
loop_
_entity.id
_entity.type
_entity.pdbx_description
1 polymer ?
#
loop_
_entity_poly.entity_id
_entity_poly.type
_entity_poly.pdbx_seq_one_letter_code
_entity_poly.pdbx_strand_id
1 'polypeptide(L)'
;QRQCVQEFCRDHHWITDIYKFLQSWGPQKLEDMRGCPIKDYVKLVSCLNDWQTRVSNMPIELLTKGKLLLLSCHNIKAELESKLDSTKKDILAQVQHESQIRSQKLMAELTDFVRVFQIINSDIHAIAQCSQKLNEANEQYMQLEERMEYIRSLLELIRNHFSFYSPENEALDISLLDMWEAFQFEKSQASEILLSKQHAIVPKLQQLMAAALAELDGLLEKALSGPFMDPAQEQRSTEHQLISLEHQFQDTVSCLSELHHAYVTFTGTERSPLPPHYPVINLQLR
;
A
#
# COMPACT_ATOMS: atom_id res chain seq x y z
N GLN A 1 -17.27 -33.61 55.94
CA GLN A 1 -17.01 -32.22 55.48
C GLN A 1 -15.96 -32.14 54.36
N ARG A 2 -14.76 -32.75 54.47
CA ARG A 2 -13.72 -32.68 53.42
C ARG A 2 -14.16 -33.18 52.02
N GLN A 3 -14.98 -34.22 51.94
CA GLN A 3 -15.35 -34.87 50.68
C GLN A 3 -16.33 -34.03 49.83
N CYS A 4 -17.28 -33.31 50.46
CA CYS A 4 -18.23 -32.44 49.75
C CYS A 4 -17.57 -31.20 49.14
N VAL A 5 -16.55 -30.65 49.81
CA VAL A 5 -15.77 -29.51 49.29
C VAL A 5 -14.91 -29.97 48.10
N GLN A 6 -14.33 -31.17 48.16
CA GLN A 6 -13.57 -31.74 47.05
C GLN A 6 -14.42 -32.03 45.80
N GLU A 7 -15.64 -32.54 45.94
CA GLU A 7 -16.55 -32.71 44.80
C GLU A 7 -16.91 -31.36 44.15
N PHE A 8 -17.20 -30.34 44.97
CA PHE A 8 -17.46 -29.00 44.46
C PHE A 8 -16.28 -28.42 43.67
N CYS A 9 -15.06 -28.50 44.21
CA CYS A 9 -13.84 -28.03 43.53
C CYS A 9 -13.55 -28.81 42.25
N ARG A 10 -13.92 -30.10 42.18
CA ARG A 10 -13.80 -30.92 40.97
C ARG A 10 -14.76 -30.45 39.88
N ASP A 11 -16.01 -30.17 40.24
CA ASP A 11 -17.04 -29.73 39.29
C ASP A 11 -16.84 -28.26 38.84
N HIS A 12 -16.12 -27.46 39.65
CA HIS A 12 -15.86 -26.04 39.41
C HIS A 12 -14.38 -25.70 39.17
N HIS A 13 -13.54 -26.68 38.81
CA HIS A 13 -12.10 -26.48 38.55
C HIS A 13 -11.83 -25.40 37.50
N TRP A 14 -12.72 -25.28 36.51
CA TRP A 14 -12.69 -24.27 35.45
C TRP A 14 -12.61 -22.83 35.95
N ILE A 15 -13.15 -22.53 37.15
CA ILE A 15 -13.02 -21.20 37.78
C ILE A 15 -11.56 -20.86 38.01
N THR A 16 -10.76 -21.84 38.39
CA THR A 16 -9.33 -21.65 38.65
C THR A 16 -8.60 -21.26 37.38
N ASP A 17 -8.95 -21.87 36.24
CA ASP A 17 -8.29 -21.58 34.96
C ASP A 17 -8.66 -20.19 34.45
N ILE A 18 -9.94 -19.81 34.53
CA ILE A 18 -10.41 -18.45 34.20
C ILE A 18 -9.73 -17.43 35.13
N TYR A 19 -9.70 -17.69 36.42
CA TYR A 19 -9.09 -16.78 37.39
C TYR A 19 -7.60 -16.59 37.14
N LYS A 20 -6.85 -17.68 36.88
CA LYS A 20 -5.42 -17.59 36.51
C LYS A 20 -5.21 -16.79 35.23
N PHE A 21 -6.05 -16.99 34.22
CA PHE A 21 -6.00 -16.19 33.00
C PHE A 21 -6.21 -14.71 33.30
N LEU A 22 -7.29 -14.35 33.99
CA LEU A 22 -7.63 -12.97 34.32
C LEU A 22 -6.57 -12.29 35.21
N GLN A 23 -5.96 -13.03 36.14
CA GLN A 23 -4.86 -12.51 36.97
C GLN A 23 -3.60 -12.22 36.16
N SER A 24 -3.38 -12.97 35.09
CA SER A 24 -2.29 -12.73 34.16
C SER A 24 -2.63 -11.70 33.07
N TRP A 25 -3.86 -11.20 33.03
CA TRP A 25 -4.30 -10.18 32.07
C TRP A 25 -3.77 -8.81 32.48
N GLY A 26 -3.28 -8.03 31.51
CA GLY A 26 -2.74 -6.71 31.75
C GLY A 26 -2.19 -6.05 30.49
N PRO A 27 -1.65 -4.81 30.61
CA PRO A 27 -1.22 -4.00 29.48
C PRO A 27 -0.22 -4.70 28.56
N GLN A 28 0.72 -5.47 29.11
CA GLN A 28 1.70 -6.20 28.30
C GLN A 28 1.05 -7.22 27.36
N LYS A 29 0.04 -7.97 27.84
CA LYS A 29 -0.65 -8.94 26.98
C LYS A 29 -1.46 -8.28 25.87
N LEU A 30 -2.05 -7.12 26.16
CA LEU A 30 -2.72 -6.30 25.15
C LEU A 30 -1.72 -5.88 24.08
N GLU A 31 -0.57 -5.35 24.47
CA GLU A 31 0.50 -4.96 23.54
C GLU A 31 1.02 -6.14 22.71
N ASP A 32 1.25 -7.30 23.33
CA ASP A 32 1.72 -8.52 22.65
C ASP A 32 0.73 -9.01 21.58
N MET A 33 -0.56 -8.67 21.71
CA MET A 33 -1.59 -9.01 20.73
C MET A 33 -1.61 -8.08 19.52
N ARG A 34 -1.03 -6.87 19.61
CA ARG A 34 -1.14 -5.88 18.53
C ARG A 34 -0.55 -6.41 17.24
N GLY A 35 -1.33 -6.38 16.16
CA GLY A 35 -0.90 -6.88 14.86
C GLY A 35 -0.87 -8.40 14.73
N CYS A 36 -1.38 -9.17 15.71
CA CYS A 36 -1.51 -10.61 15.58
C CYS A 36 -2.50 -11.01 14.46
N PRO A 37 -2.39 -12.24 13.93
CA PRO A 37 -3.39 -12.76 13.02
C PRO A 37 -4.81 -12.69 13.59
N ILE A 38 -5.77 -12.28 12.77
CA ILE A 38 -7.18 -12.10 13.17
C ILE A 38 -7.78 -13.35 13.82
N LYS A 39 -7.39 -14.54 13.33
CA LYS A 39 -7.79 -15.83 13.90
C LYS A 39 -7.50 -15.96 15.40
N ASP A 40 -6.45 -15.30 15.90
CA ASP A 40 -6.04 -15.39 17.29
C ASP A 40 -6.88 -14.46 18.17
N TYR A 41 -7.25 -13.27 17.66
CA TYR A 41 -8.27 -12.43 18.28
C TYR A 41 -9.63 -13.14 18.34
N VAL A 42 -10.10 -13.73 17.24
CA VAL A 42 -11.39 -14.45 17.18
C VAL A 42 -11.42 -15.56 18.23
N LYS A 43 -10.38 -16.40 18.31
CA LYS A 43 -10.29 -17.47 19.30
C LYS A 43 -10.39 -16.93 20.73
N LEU A 44 -9.67 -15.85 21.04
CA LEU A 44 -9.67 -15.27 22.38
C LEU A 44 -11.05 -14.71 22.72
N VAL A 45 -11.64 -13.91 21.85
CA VAL A 45 -12.93 -13.26 22.12
C VAL A 45 -14.06 -14.29 22.20
N SER A 46 -14.06 -15.33 21.35
CA SER A 46 -14.97 -16.46 21.49
C SER A 46 -14.82 -17.17 22.83
N CYS A 47 -13.58 -17.44 23.27
CA CYS A 47 -13.32 -18.06 24.56
C CYS A 47 -13.84 -17.20 25.73
N LEU A 48 -13.65 -15.88 25.68
CA LEU A 48 -14.18 -14.95 26.67
C LEU A 48 -15.72 -14.89 26.66
N ASN A 49 -16.36 -15.05 25.50
CA ASN A 49 -17.82 -15.14 25.38
C ASN A 49 -18.37 -16.44 25.99
N ASP A 50 -17.70 -17.56 25.76
CA ASP A 50 -18.05 -18.85 26.38
C ASP A 50 -17.89 -18.80 27.91
N TRP A 51 -16.78 -18.22 28.38
CA TRP A 51 -16.53 -18.03 29.81
C TRP A 51 -17.54 -17.10 30.46
N GLN A 52 -17.91 -16.00 29.82
CA GLN A 52 -18.97 -15.12 30.30
C GLN A 52 -20.29 -15.88 30.47
N THR A 53 -20.70 -16.64 29.46
CA THR A 53 -21.92 -17.45 29.50
C THR A 53 -21.87 -18.48 30.64
N ARG A 54 -20.71 -19.12 30.82
CA ARG A 54 -20.50 -20.12 31.88
C ARG A 54 -20.57 -19.50 33.29
N VAL A 55 -19.94 -18.35 33.50
CA VAL A 55 -19.97 -17.63 34.78
C VAL A 55 -21.38 -17.11 35.08
N SER A 56 -22.08 -16.55 34.08
CA SER A 56 -23.43 -16.04 34.28
C SER A 56 -24.44 -17.15 34.61
N ASN A 57 -24.24 -18.36 34.09
CA ASN A 57 -25.02 -19.55 34.45
C ASN A 57 -24.61 -20.20 35.78
N MET A 58 -23.57 -19.69 36.46
CA MET A 58 -23.14 -20.21 37.76
C MET A 58 -24.21 -19.95 38.83
N PRO A 59 -24.56 -20.97 39.64
CA PRO A 59 -25.49 -20.81 40.75
C PRO A 59 -24.91 -19.89 41.83
N ILE A 60 -25.75 -18.99 42.35
CA ILE A 60 -25.37 -18.01 43.37
C ILE A 60 -25.17 -18.67 44.74
N GLU A 61 -25.92 -19.74 44.99
CA GLU A 61 -25.85 -20.53 46.21
C GLU A 61 -25.78 -22.02 45.87
N LEU A 62 -24.93 -22.74 46.58
CA LEU A 62 -24.71 -24.17 46.40
C LEU A 62 -24.80 -24.89 47.73
N LEU A 63 -25.76 -25.81 47.83
CA LEU A 63 -25.93 -26.64 49.00
C LEU A 63 -25.09 -27.91 48.86
N THR A 64 -24.17 -28.14 49.79
CA THR A 64 -23.33 -29.34 49.80
C THR A 64 -24.16 -30.62 49.93
N LYS A 65 -23.71 -31.74 49.32
CA LYS A 65 -24.35 -33.06 49.49
C LYS A 65 -24.43 -33.40 50.98
N GLY A 66 -25.66 -33.56 51.48
CA GLY A 66 -25.97 -33.75 52.90
C GLY A 66 -26.59 -32.53 53.59
N LYS A 67 -26.75 -31.40 52.89
CA LYS A 67 -27.38 -30.15 53.39
C LYS A 67 -26.69 -29.53 54.61
N LEU A 68 -25.40 -29.81 54.79
CA LEU A 68 -24.64 -29.40 55.98
C LEU A 68 -24.03 -27.99 55.86
N LEU A 69 -23.75 -27.54 54.64
CA LEU A 69 -23.13 -26.25 54.34
C LEU A 69 -23.76 -25.64 53.10
N LEU A 70 -24.09 -24.34 53.18
CA LEU A 70 -24.49 -23.50 52.06
C LEU A 70 -23.29 -22.63 51.66
N LEU A 71 -22.85 -22.74 50.40
CA LEU A 71 -21.77 -21.93 49.84
C LEU A 71 -22.39 -20.79 49.04
N SER A 72 -22.04 -19.55 49.37
CA SER A 72 -22.38 -18.40 48.53
C SER A 72 -21.27 -18.15 47.51
N CYS A 73 -21.63 -18.19 46.23
CA CYS A 73 -20.75 -17.90 45.11
C CYS A 73 -20.92 -16.48 44.58
N HIS A 74 -21.78 -15.67 45.21
CA HIS A 74 -22.12 -14.31 44.79
C HIS A 74 -20.87 -13.45 44.50
N ASN A 75 -19.94 -13.38 45.46
CA ASN A 75 -18.77 -12.51 45.33
C ASN A 75 -17.80 -13.00 44.25
N ILE A 76 -17.61 -14.31 44.14
CA ILE A 76 -16.73 -14.91 43.12
C ILE A 76 -17.33 -14.69 41.74
N LYS A 77 -18.65 -14.90 41.58
CA LYS A 77 -19.37 -14.66 40.33
C LYS A 77 -19.23 -13.20 39.91
N ALA A 78 -19.55 -12.26 40.80
CA ALA A 78 -19.47 -10.83 40.51
C ALA A 78 -18.04 -10.38 40.15
N GLU A 79 -17.01 -10.89 40.86
CA GLU A 79 -15.61 -10.58 40.54
C GLU A 79 -15.22 -11.10 39.15
N LEU A 80 -15.57 -12.34 38.83
CA LEU A 80 -15.28 -12.94 37.52
C LEU A 80 -16.02 -12.23 36.39
N GLU A 81 -17.30 -11.92 36.57
CA GLU A 81 -18.10 -11.17 35.59
C GLU A 81 -17.50 -9.79 35.33
N SER A 82 -17.15 -9.05 36.40
CA SER A 82 -16.53 -7.73 36.26
C SER A 82 -15.17 -7.79 35.55
N LYS A 83 -14.31 -8.77 35.89
CA LYS A 83 -12.99 -8.92 35.26
C LYS A 83 -13.08 -9.38 33.80
N LEU A 84 -14.01 -10.28 33.48
CA LEU A 84 -14.26 -10.71 32.10
C LEU A 84 -14.79 -9.54 31.24
N ASP A 85 -15.72 -8.76 31.77
CA ASP A 85 -16.24 -7.56 31.10
C ASP A 85 -15.14 -6.51 30.88
N SER A 86 -14.33 -6.24 31.90
CA SER A 86 -13.16 -5.35 31.79
C SER A 86 -12.19 -5.84 30.71
N THR A 87 -11.85 -7.13 30.72
CA THR A 87 -10.93 -7.73 29.74
C THR A 87 -11.46 -7.58 28.31
N LYS A 88 -12.76 -7.81 28.09
CA LYS A 88 -13.40 -7.60 26.79
C LYS A 88 -13.36 -6.14 26.37
N LYS A 89 -13.64 -5.21 27.28
CA LYS A 89 -13.56 -3.77 27.01
C LYS A 89 -12.16 -3.33 26.64
N ASP A 90 -11.13 -3.87 27.29
CA ASP A 90 -9.73 -3.57 26.96
C ASP A 90 -9.38 -4.04 25.55
N ILE A 91 -9.78 -5.27 25.18
CA ILE A 91 -9.56 -5.81 23.82
C ILE A 91 -10.32 -4.95 22.79
N LEU A 92 -11.58 -4.62 23.06
CA LEU A 92 -12.39 -3.80 22.17
C LEU A 92 -11.73 -2.44 21.93
N ALA A 93 -11.34 -1.76 23.00
CA ALA A 93 -10.69 -0.45 22.91
C ALA A 93 -9.37 -0.51 22.12
N GLN A 94 -8.58 -1.56 22.32
CA GLN A 94 -7.35 -1.76 21.55
C GLN A 94 -7.62 -2.00 20.07
N VAL A 95 -8.54 -2.91 19.73
CA VAL A 95 -8.86 -3.24 18.34
C VAL A 95 -9.46 -2.02 17.62
N GLN A 96 -10.30 -1.24 18.28
CA GLN A 96 -10.84 0.02 17.76
C GLN A 96 -9.74 1.06 17.51
N HIS A 97 -8.83 1.23 18.46
CA HIS A 97 -7.71 2.15 18.29
C HIS A 97 -6.79 1.69 17.15
N GLU A 98 -6.50 0.39 17.07
CA GLU A 98 -5.67 -0.18 16.02
C GLU A 98 -6.31 -0.04 14.63
N SER A 99 -7.60 -0.33 14.49
CA SER A 99 -8.31 -0.16 13.23
C SER A 99 -8.32 1.32 12.81
N GLN A 100 -8.59 2.25 13.73
CA GLN A 100 -8.58 3.68 13.46
C GLN A 100 -7.23 4.18 12.94
N ILE A 101 -6.14 3.89 13.65
CA ILE A 101 -4.80 4.36 13.25
C ILE A 101 -4.38 3.75 11.92
N ARG A 102 -4.64 2.45 11.71
CA ARG A 102 -4.28 1.77 10.46
C ARG A 102 -5.10 2.27 9.27
N SER A 103 -6.40 2.47 9.45
CA SER A 103 -7.28 3.04 8.43
C SER A 103 -6.83 4.44 8.04
N GLN A 104 -6.59 5.32 9.01
CA GLN A 104 -6.14 6.69 8.74
C GLN A 104 -4.82 6.72 7.97
N LYS A 105 -3.86 5.87 8.37
CA LYS A 105 -2.58 5.75 7.67
C LYS A 105 -2.76 5.26 6.24
N LEU A 106 -3.53 4.19 6.04
CA LEU A 106 -3.77 3.64 4.70
C LEU A 106 -4.52 4.64 3.82
N MET A 107 -5.59 5.26 4.31
CA MET A 107 -6.32 6.29 3.56
C MET A 107 -5.44 7.47 3.16
N ALA A 108 -4.52 7.92 4.02
CA ALA A 108 -3.59 8.98 3.69
C ALA A 108 -2.62 8.59 2.57
N GLU A 109 -2.08 7.37 2.60
CA GLU A 109 -1.24 6.82 1.53
C GLU A 109 -2.02 6.70 0.21
N LEU A 110 -3.24 6.16 0.24
CA LEU A 110 -4.10 6.04 -0.94
C LEU A 110 -4.47 7.43 -1.51
N THR A 111 -4.72 8.41 -0.65
CA THR A 111 -5.00 9.80 -1.06
C THR A 111 -3.82 10.41 -1.82
N ASP A 112 -2.59 10.12 -1.41
CA ASP A 112 -1.38 10.60 -2.11
C ASP A 112 -1.32 10.05 -3.55
N PHE A 113 -1.59 8.75 -3.73
CA PHE A 113 -1.71 8.15 -5.07
C PHE A 113 -2.81 8.81 -5.91
N VAL A 114 -4.03 8.89 -5.35
CA VAL A 114 -5.21 9.44 -6.04
C VAL A 114 -4.95 10.88 -6.52
N ARG A 115 -4.35 11.74 -5.69
CA ARG A 115 -4.05 13.13 -6.06
C ARG A 115 -3.15 13.22 -7.28
N VAL A 116 -2.12 12.38 -7.38
CA VAL A 116 -1.20 12.37 -8.53
C VAL A 116 -1.92 11.87 -9.78
N PHE A 117 -2.75 10.83 -9.66
CA PHE A 117 -3.49 10.27 -10.80
C PHE A 117 -4.49 11.28 -11.39
N GLN A 118 -5.16 12.06 -10.54
CA GLN A 118 -6.16 13.05 -10.97
C GLN A 118 -5.59 14.22 -11.78
N ILE A 119 -4.31 14.56 -11.60
CA ILE A 119 -3.67 15.69 -12.30
C ILE A 119 -2.92 15.28 -13.57
N ILE A 120 -3.02 14.02 -14.01
CA ILE A 120 -2.26 13.46 -15.14
C ILE A 120 -2.38 14.27 -16.45
N ASN A 121 -3.47 14.99 -16.66
CA ASN A 121 -3.71 15.76 -17.88
C ASN A 121 -3.31 17.24 -17.77
N SER A 122 -2.68 17.67 -16.68
CA SER A 122 -2.31 19.08 -16.45
C SER A 122 -1.11 19.52 -17.30
N ASP A 123 0.01 18.80 -17.24
CA ASP A 123 1.22 19.10 -18.01
C ASP A 123 2.13 17.87 -18.17
N ILE A 124 3.27 18.04 -18.83
CA ILE A 124 4.24 16.97 -19.09
C ILE A 124 4.91 16.44 -17.80
N HIS A 125 5.11 17.29 -16.80
CA HIS A 125 5.68 16.89 -15.51
C HIS A 125 4.67 16.05 -14.71
N ALA A 126 3.39 16.40 -14.76
CA ALA A 126 2.31 15.63 -14.16
C ALA A 126 2.19 14.23 -14.80
N ILE A 127 2.39 14.12 -16.11
CA ILE A 127 2.44 12.82 -16.81
C ILE A 127 3.61 11.96 -16.32
N ALA A 128 4.81 12.55 -16.24
CA ALA A 128 6.00 11.84 -15.78
C ALA A 128 5.87 11.40 -14.31
N GLN A 129 5.40 12.30 -13.45
CA GLN A 129 5.13 12.01 -12.04
C GLN A 129 4.07 10.91 -11.90
N CYS A 130 3.00 10.95 -12.69
CA CYS A 130 1.96 9.94 -12.69
C CYS A 130 2.49 8.57 -13.13
N SER A 131 3.35 8.51 -14.16
CA SER A 131 3.99 7.26 -14.57
C SER A 131 4.83 6.65 -13.46
N GLN A 132 5.67 7.45 -12.78
CA GLN A 132 6.44 6.98 -11.64
C GLN A 132 5.55 6.48 -10.50
N LYS A 133 4.52 7.26 -10.15
CA LYS A 133 3.59 6.94 -9.06
C LYS A 133 2.74 5.71 -9.36
N LEU A 134 2.39 5.49 -10.63
CA LEU A 134 1.67 4.29 -11.07
C LEU A 134 2.52 3.04 -10.94
N ASN A 135 3.82 3.12 -11.26
CA ASN A 135 4.77 2.03 -11.05
C ASN A 135 4.91 1.68 -9.56
N GLU A 136 5.08 2.70 -8.70
CA GLU A 136 5.09 2.52 -7.24
C GLU A 136 3.80 1.84 -6.76
N ALA A 137 2.64 2.29 -7.24
CA ALA A 137 1.33 1.72 -6.90
C ALA A 137 1.15 0.28 -7.43
N ASN A 138 1.83 -0.11 -8.50
CA ASN A 138 1.84 -1.48 -9.02
C ASN A 138 2.69 -2.40 -8.14
N GLU A 139 3.88 -1.93 -7.75
CA GLU A 139 4.80 -2.69 -6.89
C GLU A 139 4.20 -2.91 -5.48
N GLN A 140 3.55 -1.89 -4.92
CA GLN A 140 2.99 -1.94 -3.57
C GLN A 140 1.58 -2.56 -3.49
N TYR A 141 0.93 -2.87 -4.63
CA TYR A 141 -0.50 -3.21 -4.66
C TYR A 141 -0.88 -4.36 -3.71
N MET A 142 -0.14 -5.46 -3.76
CA MET A 142 -0.40 -6.63 -2.90
C MET A 142 -0.31 -6.28 -1.42
N GLN A 143 0.69 -5.48 -1.02
CA GLN A 143 0.86 -5.06 0.36
C GLN A 143 -0.27 -4.14 0.83
N LEU A 144 -0.74 -3.24 -0.05
CA LEU A 144 -1.86 -2.35 0.25
C LEU A 144 -3.17 -3.15 0.41
N GLU A 145 -3.40 -4.14 -0.46
CA GLU A 145 -4.55 -5.03 -0.40
C GLU A 145 -4.55 -5.89 0.88
N GLU A 146 -3.40 -6.47 1.25
CA GLU A 146 -3.28 -7.24 2.50
C GLU A 146 -3.57 -6.37 3.74
N ARG A 147 -3.08 -5.13 3.74
CA ARG A 147 -3.36 -4.17 4.83
C ARG A 147 -4.84 -3.81 4.89
N MET A 148 -5.46 -3.59 3.74
CA MET A 148 -6.89 -3.32 3.62
C MET A 148 -7.71 -4.47 4.21
N GLU A 149 -7.43 -5.71 3.78
CA GLU A 149 -8.14 -6.90 4.24
C GLU A 149 -7.96 -7.15 5.75
N TYR A 150 -6.75 -6.91 6.27
CA TYR A 150 -6.50 -7.01 7.70
C TYR A 150 -7.33 -6.00 8.50
N ILE A 151 -7.39 -4.73 8.05
CA ILE A 151 -8.19 -3.69 8.71
C ILE A 151 -9.68 -4.04 8.69
N ARG A 152 -10.19 -4.48 7.53
CA ARG A 152 -11.59 -4.93 7.41
C ARG A 152 -11.90 -6.09 8.35
N SER A 153 -10.99 -7.05 8.45
CA SER A 153 -11.12 -8.17 9.37
C SER A 153 -11.15 -7.74 10.84
N LEU A 154 -10.43 -6.67 11.24
CA LEU A 154 -10.53 -6.10 12.58
C LEU A 154 -11.90 -5.44 12.83
N LEU A 155 -12.41 -4.70 11.84
CA LEU A 155 -13.73 -4.05 11.94
C LEU A 155 -14.85 -5.09 12.01
N GLU A 156 -14.74 -6.16 11.22
CA GLU A 156 -15.69 -7.28 11.23
C GLU A 156 -15.63 -8.08 12.55
N LEU A 157 -14.44 -8.23 13.15
CA LEU A 157 -14.30 -8.79 14.50
C LEU A 157 -15.09 -7.95 15.53
N ILE A 158 -14.95 -6.62 15.49
CA ILE A 158 -15.71 -5.71 16.38
C ILE A 158 -17.21 -5.93 16.17
N ARG A 159 -17.66 -5.92 14.92
CA ARG A 159 -19.07 -6.06 14.53
C ARG A 159 -19.69 -7.36 15.03
N ASN A 160 -19.00 -8.49 14.85
CA ASN A 160 -19.56 -9.81 15.12
C ASN A 160 -19.50 -10.22 16.59
N HIS A 161 -18.50 -9.74 17.34
CA HIS A 161 -18.22 -10.29 18.66
C HIS A 161 -18.48 -9.35 19.84
N PHE A 162 -18.60 -8.03 19.60
CA PHE A 162 -18.73 -7.05 20.68
C PHE A 162 -20.12 -6.41 20.79
N SER A 163 -21.10 -6.83 19.98
CA SER A 163 -22.52 -6.41 20.03
C SER A 163 -22.82 -4.90 19.90
N PHE A 164 -21.80 -4.04 19.99
CA PHE A 164 -21.86 -2.59 19.84
C PHE A 164 -20.91 -2.16 18.73
N TYR A 165 -21.46 -2.02 17.53
CA TYR A 165 -20.76 -1.38 16.41
C TYR A 165 -21.09 0.11 16.48
N SER A 166 -20.10 0.93 16.80
CA SER A 166 -20.34 2.36 16.95
C SER A 166 -20.49 3.02 15.57
N PRO A 167 -21.27 4.11 15.45
CA PRO A 167 -21.41 4.86 14.21
C PRO A 167 -20.05 5.35 13.66
N GLU A 168 -19.08 5.60 14.54
CA GLU A 168 -17.73 5.98 14.15
C GLU A 168 -17.00 4.84 13.42
N ASN A 169 -17.15 3.60 13.87
CA ASN A 169 -16.57 2.43 13.21
C ASN A 169 -17.22 2.17 11.84
N GLU A 170 -18.54 2.39 11.73
CA GLU A 170 -19.25 2.27 10.45
C GLU A 170 -18.81 3.34 9.46
N ALA A 171 -18.75 4.60 9.89
CA ALA A 171 -18.26 5.70 9.06
C ALA A 171 -16.80 5.47 8.61
N LEU A 172 -15.96 4.91 9.50
CA LEU A 172 -14.58 4.57 9.18
C LEU A 172 -14.47 3.45 8.13
N ASP A 173 -15.27 2.39 8.26
CA ASP A 173 -15.31 1.28 7.29
C ASP A 173 -15.75 1.76 5.91
N ILE A 174 -16.83 2.54 5.85
CA ILE A 174 -17.34 3.14 4.60
C ILE A 174 -16.26 4.03 3.97
N SER A 175 -15.68 4.96 4.75
CA SER A 175 -14.66 5.89 4.22
C SER A 175 -13.42 5.16 3.68
N LEU A 176 -13.03 4.06 4.34
CA LEU A 176 -11.91 3.24 3.91
C LEU A 176 -12.21 2.52 2.59
N LEU A 177 -13.42 1.98 2.45
CA LEU A 177 -13.88 1.33 1.21
C LEU A 177 -13.95 2.33 0.06
N ASP A 178 -14.58 3.49 0.28
CA ASP A 178 -14.69 4.55 -0.72
C ASP A 178 -13.31 5.00 -1.21
N MET A 179 -12.34 5.16 -0.29
CA MET A 179 -10.97 5.54 -0.63
C MET A 179 -10.23 4.45 -1.41
N TRP A 180 -10.44 3.18 -1.04
CA TRP A 180 -9.86 2.05 -1.75
C TRP A 180 -10.42 1.92 -3.17
N GLU A 181 -11.73 2.06 -3.34
CA GLU A 181 -12.39 2.05 -4.65
C GLU A 181 -11.93 3.23 -5.52
N ALA A 182 -11.86 4.44 -4.96
CA ALA A 182 -11.33 5.61 -5.64
C ALA A 182 -9.88 5.38 -6.10
N PHE A 183 -9.02 4.83 -5.24
CA PHE A 183 -7.66 4.47 -5.61
C PHE A 183 -7.60 3.49 -6.79
N GLN A 184 -8.36 2.39 -6.74
CA GLN A 184 -8.37 1.40 -7.82
C GLN A 184 -8.87 1.98 -9.14
N PHE A 185 -9.93 2.78 -9.07
CA PHE A 185 -10.51 3.46 -10.22
C PHE A 185 -9.51 4.42 -10.85
N GLU A 186 -8.93 5.33 -10.06
CA GLU A 186 -7.99 6.34 -10.55
C GLU A 186 -6.69 5.71 -11.07
N LYS A 187 -6.19 4.65 -10.42
CA LYS A 187 -5.05 3.86 -10.90
C LYS A 187 -5.34 3.28 -12.29
N SER A 188 -6.53 2.72 -12.49
CA SER A 188 -6.94 2.12 -13.76
C SER A 188 -7.07 3.19 -14.86
N GLN A 189 -7.72 4.32 -14.55
CA GLN A 189 -7.81 5.46 -15.45
C GLN A 189 -6.42 6.01 -15.82
N ALA A 190 -5.54 6.21 -14.82
CA ALA A 190 -4.19 6.70 -15.05
C ALA A 190 -3.40 5.76 -15.97
N SER A 191 -3.52 4.44 -15.76
CA SER A 191 -2.90 3.43 -16.62
C SER A 191 -3.40 3.54 -18.07
N GLU A 192 -4.71 3.67 -18.27
CA GLU A 192 -5.30 3.80 -19.61
C GLU A 192 -4.87 5.11 -20.29
N ILE A 193 -4.88 6.22 -19.56
CA ILE A 193 -4.46 7.53 -20.07
C ILE A 193 -2.98 7.50 -20.45
N LEU A 194 -2.09 6.97 -19.60
CA LEU A 194 -0.67 6.85 -19.92
C LEU A 194 -0.45 5.97 -21.14
N LEU A 195 -1.14 4.84 -21.21
CA LEU A 195 -1.05 3.95 -22.37
C LEU A 195 -1.51 4.67 -23.64
N SER A 196 -2.63 5.39 -23.61
CA SER A 196 -3.11 6.15 -24.78
C SER A 196 -2.11 7.25 -25.21
N LYS A 197 -1.53 7.99 -24.26
CA LYS A 197 -0.51 9.01 -24.53
C LYS A 197 0.76 8.40 -25.09
N GLN A 198 1.21 7.26 -24.58
CA GLN A 198 2.35 6.53 -25.14
C GLN A 198 2.09 6.18 -26.61
N HIS A 199 0.92 5.64 -26.95
CA HIS A 199 0.58 5.30 -28.34
C HIS A 199 0.55 6.52 -29.28
N ALA A 200 0.25 7.72 -28.77
CA ALA A 200 0.24 8.94 -29.57
C ALA A 200 1.62 9.62 -29.66
N ILE A 201 2.34 9.72 -28.55
CA ILE A 201 3.57 10.51 -28.42
C ILE A 201 4.80 9.71 -28.88
N VAL A 202 4.87 8.41 -28.55
CA VAL A 202 6.04 7.58 -28.86
C VAL A 202 6.33 7.51 -30.36
N PRO A 203 5.35 7.28 -31.26
CA PRO A 203 5.60 7.30 -32.70
C PRO A 203 6.10 8.66 -33.19
N LYS A 204 5.62 9.76 -32.60
CA LYS A 204 6.06 11.10 -32.96
C LYS A 204 7.51 11.36 -32.54
N LEU A 205 7.88 10.94 -31.32
CA LEU A 205 9.26 11.01 -30.84
C LEU A 205 10.19 10.18 -31.74
N GLN A 206 9.79 8.96 -32.09
CA GLN A 206 10.55 8.11 -33.03
C GLN A 206 10.73 8.76 -34.39
N GLN A 207 9.69 9.40 -34.93
CA GLN A 207 9.77 10.14 -36.19
C GLN A 207 10.76 11.31 -36.11
N LEU A 208 10.70 12.11 -35.04
CA LEU A 208 11.59 13.26 -34.84
C LEU A 208 13.04 12.81 -34.65
N MET A 209 13.28 11.74 -33.89
CA MET A 209 14.61 11.16 -33.72
C MET A 209 15.17 10.63 -35.05
N ALA A 210 14.36 9.95 -35.87
CA ALA A 210 14.77 9.48 -37.18
C ALA A 210 15.10 10.64 -38.14
N ALA A 211 14.35 11.74 -38.08
CA ALA A 211 14.63 12.93 -38.86
C ALA A 211 15.92 13.62 -38.43
N ALA A 212 16.18 13.75 -37.12
CA ALA A 212 17.43 14.31 -36.59
C ALA A 212 18.64 13.46 -36.99
N LEU A 213 18.53 12.13 -36.96
CA LEU A 213 19.60 11.24 -37.43
C LEU A 213 19.87 11.40 -38.93
N ALA A 214 18.82 11.44 -39.76
CA ALA A 214 18.98 11.67 -41.20
C ALA A 214 19.61 13.05 -41.50
N GLU A 215 19.34 14.07 -40.67
CA GLU A 215 20.01 15.37 -40.77
C GLU A 215 21.49 15.28 -40.40
N LEU A 216 21.85 14.59 -39.31
CA LEU A 216 23.25 14.35 -38.94
C LEU A 216 24.02 13.62 -40.06
N ASP A 217 23.43 12.56 -40.63
CA ASP A 217 24.02 11.84 -41.76
C ASP A 217 24.20 12.77 -42.98
N GLY A 218 23.21 13.60 -43.29
CA GLY A 218 23.29 14.58 -44.37
C GLY A 218 24.34 15.68 -44.13
N LEU A 219 24.56 16.11 -42.88
CA LEU A 219 25.62 17.05 -42.50
C LEU A 219 27.00 16.41 -42.65
N LEU A 220 27.15 15.15 -42.24
CA LEU A 220 28.38 14.38 -42.44
C LEU A 220 28.69 14.17 -43.92
N GLU A 221 27.70 13.79 -44.75
CA GLU A 221 27.87 13.66 -46.19
C GLU A 221 28.31 14.98 -46.83
N LYS A 222 27.72 16.12 -46.44
CA LYS A 222 28.13 17.44 -46.90
C LYS A 222 29.57 17.76 -46.52
N ALA A 223 29.95 17.52 -45.26
CA ALA A 223 31.31 17.77 -44.79
C ALA A 223 32.35 16.87 -45.49
N LEU A 224 31.93 15.67 -45.91
CA LEU A 224 32.78 14.68 -46.57
C LEU A 224 32.73 14.74 -48.11
N SER A 225 32.12 15.76 -48.71
CA SER A 225 31.93 15.85 -50.17
C SER A 225 32.31 17.20 -50.78
N GLY A 226 32.46 17.20 -52.11
CA GLY A 226 32.58 18.38 -52.97
C GLY A 226 33.63 19.41 -52.54
N PRO A 227 33.24 20.65 -52.22
CA PRO A 227 34.16 21.78 -52.00
C PRO A 227 35.03 21.64 -50.74
N PHE A 228 34.67 20.80 -49.78
CA PHE A 228 35.47 20.57 -48.58
C PHE A 228 36.65 19.61 -48.81
N MET A 229 36.61 18.86 -49.90
CA MET A 229 37.66 17.91 -50.32
C MET A 229 38.51 18.43 -51.50
N ASP A 230 38.18 19.62 -52.03
CA ASP A 230 38.88 20.23 -53.16
C ASP A 230 39.98 21.19 -52.67
N PRO A 231 41.27 20.88 -52.86
CA PRO A 231 42.37 21.74 -52.42
C PRO A 231 42.47 23.06 -53.21
N ALA A 232 41.69 23.25 -54.28
CA ALA A 232 41.64 24.50 -55.04
C ALA A 232 40.67 25.56 -54.44
N GLN A 233 39.92 25.24 -53.39
CA GLN A 233 38.95 26.13 -52.76
C GLN A 233 39.58 27.21 -51.86
N GLU A 234 38.86 28.31 -51.66
CA GLU A 234 39.31 29.43 -50.81
C GLU A 234 39.27 29.05 -49.33
N GLN A 235 40.45 28.91 -48.72
CA GLN A 235 40.64 28.43 -47.35
C GLN A 235 39.72 29.09 -46.30
N ARG A 236 39.60 30.42 -46.28
CA ARG A 236 38.78 31.14 -45.28
C ARG A 236 37.28 30.90 -45.47
N SER A 237 36.83 30.77 -46.71
CA SER A 237 35.43 30.50 -47.02
C SER A 237 35.07 29.08 -46.58
N THR A 238 35.95 28.11 -46.86
CA THR A 238 35.80 26.71 -46.45
C THR A 238 35.81 26.57 -44.92
N GLU A 239 36.72 27.25 -44.22
CA GLU A 239 36.80 27.24 -42.76
C GLU A 239 35.51 27.77 -42.09
N HIS A 240 35.01 28.93 -42.54
CA HIS A 240 33.74 29.46 -42.01
C HIS A 240 32.54 28.53 -42.26
N GLN A 241 32.50 27.87 -43.43
CA GLN A 241 31.43 26.92 -43.74
C GLN A 241 31.53 25.65 -42.89
N LEU A 242 32.73 25.15 -42.61
CA LEU A 242 32.94 24.01 -41.72
C LEU A 242 32.54 24.31 -40.27
N ILE A 243 32.90 25.49 -39.75
CA ILE A 243 32.47 25.92 -38.41
C ILE A 243 30.93 26.02 -38.34
N SER A 244 30.29 26.52 -39.40
CA SER A 244 28.82 26.57 -39.46
C SER A 244 28.20 25.17 -39.49
N LEU A 245 28.81 24.20 -40.19
CA LEU A 245 28.36 22.81 -40.22
C LEU A 245 28.57 22.13 -38.86
N GLU A 246 29.68 22.39 -38.19
CA GLU A 246 29.98 21.87 -36.85
C GLU A 246 28.94 22.37 -35.82
N HIS A 247 28.61 23.66 -35.83
CA HIS A 247 27.56 24.19 -34.97
C HIS A 247 26.19 23.53 -35.24
N GLN A 248 25.79 23.39 -36.51
CA GLN A 248 24.54 22.70 -36.86
C GLN A 248 24.54 21.25 -36.40
N PHE A 249 25.66 20.55 -36.57
CA PHE A 249 25.79 19.17 -36.10
C PHE A 249 25.61 19.08 -34.58
N GLN A 250 26.24 19.99 -33.83
CA GLN A 250 26.14 20.02 -32.37
C GLN A 250 24.73 20.37 -31.87
N ASP A 251 24.04 21.30 -32.55
CA ASP A 251 22.65 21.65 -32.25
C ASP A 251 21.71 20.45 -32.48
N THR A 252 21.87 19.74 -33.61
CA THR A 252 21.07 18.55 -33.92
C THR A 252 21.37 17.40 -32.96
N VAL A 253 22.62 17.19 -32.54
CA VAL A 253 22.99 16.22 -31.50
C VAL A 253 22.31 16.55 -30.17
N SER A 254 22.29 17.82 -29.77
CA SER A 254 21.64 18.27 -28.54
C SER A 254 20.13 18.01 -28.58
N CYS A 255 19.49 18.34 -29.70
CA CYS A 255 18.08 18.05 -29.95
C CYS A 255 17.77 16.53 -29.88
N LEU A 256 18.62 15.70 -30.49
CA LEU A 256 18.47 14.24 -30.45
C LEU A 256 18.57 13.70 -29.01
N SER A 257 19.46 14.26 -28.19
CA SER A 257 19.59 13.90 -26.77
C SER A 257 18.32 14.24 -25.99
N GLU A 258 17.73 15.42 -26.21
CA GLU A 258 16.46 15.81 -25.58
C GLU A 258 15.30 14.91 -26.00
N LEU A 259 15.19 14.60 -27.30
CA LEU A 259 14.18 13.69 -27.82
C LEU A 259 14.32 12.28 -27.25
N HIS A 260 15.55 11.79 -27.12
CA HIS A 260 15.83 10.49 -26.51
C HIS A 260 15.46 10.48 -25.03
N HIS A 261 15.80 11.53 -24.27
CA HIS A 261 15.39 11.66 -22.88
C HIS A 261 13.86 11.62 -22.75
N ALA A 262 13.13 12.38 -23.58
CA ALA A 262 11.67 12.34 -23.58
C ALA A 262 11.15 10.92 -23.86
N TYR A 263 11.73 10.22 -24.84
CA TYR A 263 11.35 8.83 -25.16
C TYR A 263 11.54 7.88 -23.98
N VAL A 264 12.67 7.95 -23.28
CA VAL A 264 12.94 7.12 -22.09
C VAL A 264 11.94 7.42 -20.98
N THR A 265 11.63 8.70 -20.74
CA THR A 265 10.63 9.11 -19.76
C THR A 265 9.24 8.53 -20.05
N PHE A 266 8.82 8.51 -21.33
CA PHE A 266 7.51 7.99 -21.69
C PHE A 266 7.43 6.46 -21.73
N THR A 267 8.52 5.75 -22.03
CA THR A 267 8.51 4.30 -22.27
C THR A 267 9.13 3.47 -21.14
N GLY A 268 9.85 4.11 -20.22
CA GLY A 268 10.62 3.41 -19.19
C GLY A 268 11.71 2.47 -19.74
N THR A 269 12.04 2.58 -21.03
CA THR A 269 12.92 1.66 -21.73
C THR A 269 14.18 2.38 -22.21
N GLU A 270 15.35 2.00 -21.70
CA GLU A 270 16.65 2.53 -22.15
C GLU A 270 17.09 2.00 -23.51
N ARG A 271 16.41 0.99 -24.06
CA ARG A 271 16.73 0.44 -25.37
C ARG A 271 16.40 1.43 -26.48
N SER A 272 17.37 1.63 -27.38
CA SER A 272 17.20 2.46 -28.57
C SER A 272 15.98 1.98 -29.39
N PRO A 273 15.01 2.88 -29.69
CA PRO A 273 13.80 2.54 -30.44
C PRO A 273 14.02 2.31 -31.94
N LEU A 274 15.24 2.49 -32.43
CA LEU A 274 15.51 2.55 -33.87
C LEU A 274 15.73 1.14 -34.45
N PRO A 275 15.35 0.93 -35.73
CA PRO A 275 15.65 -0.32 -36.42
C PRO A 275 17.17 -0.58 -36.44
N PRO A 276 17.62 -1.85 -36.52
CA PRO A 276 19.01 -2.27 -36.38
C PRO A 276 19.99 -1.72 -37.44
N HIS A 277 19.53 -0.84 -38.32
CA HIS A 277 20.33 -0.21 -39.37
C HIS A 277 21.04 1.09 -38.94
N TYR A 278 20.68 1.70 -37.81
CA TYR A 278 21.45 2.81 -37.27
C TYR A 278 22.45 2.27 -36.25
N PRO A 279 23.78 2.40 -36.47
CA PRO A 279 24.74 2.07 -35.44
C PRO A 279 24.39 2.93 -34.22
N VAL A 280 24.39 2.29 -33.04
CA VAL A 280 24.31 2.98 -31.76
C VAL A 280 25.49 3.95 -31.72
N ILE A 281 25.24 5.20 -32.09
CA ILE A 281 26.16 6.29 -31.77
C ILE A 281 26.11 6.31 -30.26
N ASN A 282 27.15 5.74 -29.63
CA ASN A 282 27.41 5.93 -28.21
C ASN A 282 27.53 7.44 -28.00
N LEU A 283 26.41 8.08 -27.64
CA LEU A 283 26.37 9.44 -27.12
C LEU A 283 26.93 9.42 -25.68
N GLN A 284 28.13 8.86 -25.51
CA GLN A 284 28.99 9.19 -24.39
C GLN A 284 29.73 10.49 -24.75
N LEU A 285 28.97 11.58 -24.76
CA LEU A 285 29.56 12.91 -24.64
C LEU A 285 29.92 13.10 -23.16
N ARG A 286 31.23 13.13 -22.88
CA ARG A 286 31.79 13.72 -21.66
C ARG A 286 31.65 15.23 -21.70
#